data_AF-A0A3A5YZ86-F1
#
_entry.id   AF-A0A3A5YZ86-F1
#
_cell.length_a   1.000
_cell.length_b   1.000
_cell.length_c   1.000
_cell.angle_alpha   90.00
_cell.angle_beta   90.00
_cell.angle_gamma   90.00
#
_symmetry.space_group_name_H-M   'P 1'
#
loop_
_entity.id
_entity.type
_entity.pdbx_description
1 polymer ?
#
loop_
_entity_poly.entity_id
_entity_poly.type
_entity_poly.pdbx_seq_one_letter_code
_entity_poly.pdbx_strand_id
1 'polypeptide(L)'
;MKRNYFFTMLAAVLLAVAGANAQESAEFRPAELAGIWQLCHYVSEIPDVPGILKPSNTFKVLSDDGRIVNFTIIPGKDAIITGYGTYQQLTDNSYKESIEKNIHLPMLDHKDNILEFEIGDDGVMYLKYFIAKDLNGNELNTWFHETWKRVGMPAKFPEDLVR
;
A
#
# COMPACT_ATOMS: atom_id res chain seq x y z
N MET A 1 -55.25 -10.01 4.23
CA MET A 1 -54.63 -8.86 3.55
C MET A 1 -53.80 -7.98 4.48
N LYS A 2 -54.32 -7.47 5.61
CA LYS A 2 -53.57 -6.56 6.52
C LYS A 2 -52.27 -7.12 7.14
N ARG A 3 -52.19 -8.44 7.39
CA ARG A 3 -51.01 -9.08 8.00
C ARG A 3 -49.78 -9.13 7.07
N ASN A 4 -49.98 -9.23 5.75
CA ASN A 4 -48.90 -9.33 4.77
C ASN A 4 -48.25 -7.97 4.47
N TYR A 5 -49.02 -6.87 4.56
CA TYR A 5 -48.47 -5.51 4.48
C TYR A 5 -47.56 -5.18 5.66
N PHE A 6 -47.87 -5.70 6.84
CA PHE A 6 -47.04 -5.47 8.02
C PHE A 6 -45.65 -6.12 7.90
N PHE A 7 -45.60 -7.38 7.43
CA PHE A 7 -44.33 -8.07 7.21
C PHE A 7 -43.50 -7.46 6.09
N THR A 8 -44.13 -6.99 5.01
CA THR A 8 -43.42 -6.32 3.90
C THR A 8 -42.92 -4.93 4.29
N MET A 9 -43.68 -4.17 5.07
CA MET A 9 -43.23 -2.87 5.58
C MET A 9 -42.09 -3.02 6.59
N LEU A 10 -42.18 -4.03 7.48
CA LEU A 10 -41.12 -4.31 8.45
C LEU A 10 -39.82 -4.77 7.77
N ALA A 11 -39.91 -5.60 6.73
CA ALA A 11 -38.75 -6.00 5.93
C ALA A 11 -38.13 -4.81 5.17
N ALA A 12 -38.93 -3.91 4.62
CA ALA A 12 -38.44 -2.70 3.96
C ALA A 12 -37.76 -1.73 4.93
N VAL A 13 -38.27 -1.58 6.16
CA VAL A 13 -37.63 -0.79 7.21
C VAL A 13 -36.33 -1.45 7.68
N LEU A 14 -36.30 -2.76 7.86
CA LEU A 14 -35.09 -3.49 8.21
C LEU A 14 -34.02 -3.39 7.12
N LEU A 15 -34.39 -3.46 5.84
CA LEU A 15 -33.47 -3.24 4.72
C LEU A 15 -32.99 -1.79 4.63
N ALA A 16 -33.84 -0.81 4.94
CA ALA A 16 -33.44 0.60 5.00
C ALA A 16 -32.51 0.91 6.19
N VAL A 17 -32.72 0.26 7.33
CA VAL A 17 -31.89 0.44 8.55
C VAL A 17 -30.58 -0.36 8.46
N ALA A 18 -30.58 -1.51 7.79
CA ALA A 18 -29.37 -2.28 7.47
C ALA A 18 -28.54 -1.61 6.35
N GLY A 19 -29.19 -0.96 5.38
CA GLY A 19 -28.51 -0.18 4.34
C GLY A 19 -27.95 1.16 4.82
N ALA A 20 -28.40 1.66 5.98
CA ALA A 20 -27.98 2.94 6.55
C ALA A 20 -26.84 2.82 7.58
N ASN A 21 -26.53 1.63 8.09
CA ASN A 21 -25.49 1.42 9.10
C ASN A 21 -24.40 0.50 8.57
N ALA A 22 -23.40 1.05 7.89
CA ALA A 22 -22.02 0.50 7.85
C ALA A 22 -21.02 1.41 7.11
N GLN A 23 -21.29 2.71 6.94
CA GLN A 23 -20.24 3.62 6.53
C GLN A 23 -19.97 4.57 7.69
N GLU A 24 -19.19 4.07 8.64
CA GLU A 24 -18.47 4.95 9.57
C GLU A 24 -17.84 6.06 8.72
N SER A 25 -18.16 7.30 9.05
CA SER A 25 -17.46 8.43 8.44
C SER A 25 -16.00 8.23 8.81
N ALA A 26 -15.13 7.99 7.83
CA ALA A 26 -13.71 7.82 8.10
C ALA A 26 -13.23 9.04 8.91
N GLU A 27 -12.71 8.83 10.11
CA GLU A 27 -12.24 9.89 11.01
C GLU A 27 -10.97 10.59 10.50
N PHE A 28 -10.52 10.24 9.30
CA PHE A 28 -9.31 10.73 8.66
C PHE A 28 -9.58 11.29 7.27
N ARG A 29 -8.67 12.14 6.80
CA ARG A 29 -8.65 12.63 5.42
C ARG A 29 -8.13 11.54 4.49
N PRO A 30 -8.93 11.06 3.53
CA PRO A 30 -8.45 10.07 2.57
C PRO A 30 -7.22 10.60 1.82
N ALA A 31 -6.14 9.82 1.86
CA ALA A 31 -4.92 10.11 1.12
C ALA A 31 -4.95 9.40 -0.25
N GLU A 32 -4.22 9.95 -1.21
CA GLU A 32 -4.10 9.35 -2.55
C GLU A 32 -3.16 8.13 -2.56
N LEU A 33 -3.41 7.12 -1.72
CA LEU A 33 -2.55 5.92 -1.64
C LEU A 33 -2.64 5.06 -2.90
N ALA A 34 -3.82 4.95 -3.50
CA ALA A 34 -4.02 4.12 -4.69
C ALA A 34 -3.11 4.59 -5.85
N GLY A 35 -2.53 3.63 -6.56
CA GLY A 35 -1.61 3.86 -7.67
C GLY A 35 -0.50 2.83 -7.76
N ILE A 36 0.34 3.02 -8.78
CA ILE A 36 1.57 2.26 -8.96
C ILE A 36 2.72 3.12 -8.43
N TRP A 37 3.50 2.56 -7.53
CA TRP A 37 4.61 3.20 -6.86
C TRP A 37 5.90 2.48 -7.22
N GLN A 38 6.95 3.23 -7.55
CA GLN A 38 8.29 2.70 -7.83
C GLN A 38 9.23 2.99 -6.66
N LEU A 39 9.86 1.96 -6.12
CA LEU A 39 10.84 2.10 -5.05
C LEU A 39 12.03 2.92 -5.55
N CYS A 40 12.56 3.76 -4.70
CA CYS A 40 13.72 4.60 -4.97
C CYS A 40 14.83 4.36 -3.94
N HIS A 41 16.05 4.76 -4.28
CA HIS A 41 17.19 4.75 -3.37
C HIS A 41 18.08 5.99 -3.63
N TYR A 42 19.03 6.24 -2.73
CA TYR A 42 19.94 7.37 -2.82
C TYR A 42 21.28 6.90 -3.39
N VAL A 43 21.75 7.54 -4.46
CA VAL A 43 23.02 7.20 -5.13
C VAL A 43 23.97 8.38 -5.01
N SER A 44 25.19 8.12 -4.53
CA SER A 44 26.30 9.07 -4.53
C SER A 44 27.50 8.43 -5.23
N GLU A 45 28.20 9.22 -6.04
CA GLU A 45 29.50 8.83 -6.62
C GLU A 45 30.66 9.09 -5.66
N ILE A 46 30.42 9.83 -4.58
CA ILE A 46 31.41 10.24 -3.59
C ILE A 46 31.06 9.59 -2.24
N PRO A 47 31.98 8.85 -1.61
CA PRO A 47 31.78 8.33 -0.25
C PRO A 47 31.43 9.44 0.74
N ASP A 48 30.63 9.10 1.77
CA ASP A 48 30.22 10.00 2.87
C ASP A 48 29.45 11.26 2.45
N VAL A 49 29.03 11.36 1.18
CA VAL A 49 28.14 12.41 0.67
C VAL A 49 26.73 11.82 0.49
N PRO A 50 25.68 12.46 1.03
CA PRO A 50 24.31 12.03 0.79
C PRO A 50 24.00 11.94 -0.72
N GLY A 51 23.40 10.82 -1.11
CA GLY A 51 23.05 10.59 -2.51
C GLY A 51 21.86 11.39 -3.00
N ILE A 52 21.63 11.32 -4.30
CA ILE A 52 20.42 11.85 -4.94
C ILE A 52 19.42 10.72 -5.20
N LEU A 53 18.13 11.04 -5.14
CA LEU A 53 17.06 10.07 -5.34
C LEU A 53 17.07 9.51 -6.77
N LYS A 54 17.10 8.19 -6.89
CA LYS A 54 17.02 7.45 -8.16
C LYS A 54 15.99 6.33 -8.08
N PRO A 55 15.23 6.08 -9.16
CA PRO A 55 14.30 4.96 -9.22
C PRO A 55 15.05 3.62 -9.22
N SER A 56 14.43 2.61 -8.62
CA SER A 56 14.89 1.22 -8.54
C SER A 56 13.96 0.27 -9.31
N ASN A 57 14.13 -1.04 -9.14
CA ASN A 57 13.46 -2.08 -9.91
C ASN A 57 12.23 -2.69 -9.20
N THR A 58 11.87 -2.21 -8.01
CA THR A 58 10.73 -2.72 -7.23
C THR A 58 9.53 -1.80 -7.37
N PHE A 59 8.35 -2.40 -7.49
CA PHE A 59 7.08 -1.72 -7.61
C PHE A 59 6.10 -2.19 -6.53
N LYS A 60 5.29 -1.25 -6.04
CA LYS A 60 4.15 -1.49 -5.14
C LYS A 60 2.89 -1.02 -5.85
N VAL A 61 1.93 -1.92 -6.01
CA VAL A 61 0.60 -1.60 -6.54
C VAL A 61 -0.35 -1.55 -5.37
N LEU A 62 -0.95 -0.37 -5.14
CA LEU A 62 -2.04 -0.16 -4.21
C LEU A 62 -3.29 0.07 -5.06
N SER A 63 -4.18 -0.92 -5.14
CA SER A 63 -5.35 -0.86 -6.00
C SER A 63 -6.54 -0.17 -5.34
N ASP A 64 -7.45 0.39 -6.14
CA ASP A 64 -8.64 1.08 -5.64
C ASP A 64 -9.56 0.18 -4.77
N ASP A 65 -9.50 -1.13 -4.97
CA ASP A 65 -10.26 -2.13 -4.21
C ASP A 65 -9.52 -2.63 -2.95
N GLY A 66 -8.44 -1.97 -2.54
CA GLY A 66 -7.76 -2.23 -1.27
C GLY A 66 -6.80 -3.42 -1.31
N ARG A 67 -6.27 -3.82 -2.47
CA ARG A 67 -5.22 -4.84 -2.58
C ARG A 67 -3.84 -4.20 -2.67
N ILE A 68 -2.85 -4.89 -2.09
CA ILE A 68 -1.44 -4.53 -2.17
C ILE A 68 -0.64 -5.66 -2.79
N VAL A 69 0.21 -5.34 -3.76
CA VAL A 69 1.18 -6.26 -4.35
C VAL A 69 2.53 -5.56 -4.50
N ASN A 70 3.59 -6.14 -3.93
CA ASN A 70 4.97 -5.77 -4.19
C ASN A 70 5.57 -6.77 -5.19
N PHE A 71 6.24 -6.28 -6.22
CA PHE A 71 6.98 -7.11 -7.17
C PHE A 71 8.27 -6.44 -7.62
N THR A 72 9.24 -7.22 -8.06
CA THR A 72 10.55 -6.73 -8.50
C THR A 72 10.86 -7.21 -9.91
N ILE A 73 11.30 -6.29 -10.75
CA ILE A 73 11.80 -6.57 -12.09
C ILE A 73 13.24 -7.07 -12.00
N ILE A 74 13.52 -8.17 -12.69
CA ILE A 74 14.86 -8.73 -12.82
C ILE A 74 15.28 -8.56 -14.29
N PRO A 75 16.28 -7.70 -14.60
CA PRO A 75 16.69 -7.48 -15.98
C PRO A 75 17.01 -8.79 -16.72
N GLY A 76 16.35 -9.02 -17.85
CA GLY A 76 16.51 -10.21 -18.68
C GLY A 76 15.90 -11.50 -18.13
N LYS A 77 15.05 -11.43 -17.10
CA LYS A 77 14.36 -12.59 -16.50
C LYS A 77 12.91 -12.24 -16.14
N ASP A 78 12.16 -13.25 -15.71
CA ASP A 78 10.80 -13.06 -15.19
C ASP A 78 10.82 -12.18 -13.94
N ALA A 79 9.86 -11.26 -13.85
CA ALA A 79 9.58 -10.51 -12.63
C ALA A 79 8.99 -11.44 -11.56
N ILE A 80 9.21 -11.09 -10.28
CA ILE A 80 8.73 -11.88 -9.15
C ILE A 80 7.87 -11.05 -8.21
N ILE A 81 6.74 -11.62 -7.76
CA ILE A 81 5.96 -11.06 -6.65
C ILE A 81 6.72 -11.38 -5.35
N THR A 82 6.96 -10.36 -4.54
CA THR A 82 7.70 -10.49 -3.27
C THR A 82 6.79 -10.41 -2.05
N GLY A 83 5.60 -9.82 -2.17
CA GLY A 83 4.58 -9.90 -1.15
C GLY A 83 3.23 -9.35 -1.60
N TYR A 84 2.16 -9.80 -0.96
CA TYR A 84 0.80 -9.38 -1.30
C TYR A 84 -0.16 -9.50 -0.10
N GLY A 85 -1.29 -8.82 -0.21
CA GLY A 85 -2.35 -8.82 0.80
C GLY A 85 -3.41 -7.76 0.53
N THR A 86 -3.96 -7.18 1.60
CA THR A 86 -4.87 -6.02 1.53
C THR A 86 -4.26 -4.82 2.22
N TYR A 87 -4.71 -3.61 1.90
CA TYR A 87 -4.32 -2.39 2.62
C TYR A 87 -5.53 -1.54 3.00
N GLN A 88 -5.36 -0.76 4.07
CA GLN A 88 -6.41 0.14 4.56
C GLN A 88 -5.78 1.35 5.26
N GLN A 89 -6.20 2.56 4.91
CA GLN A 89 -5.81 3.78 5.62
C GLN A 89 -6.42 3.79 7.03
N LEU A 90 -5.63 4.20 8.02
CA LEU A 90 -6.00 4.21 9.44
C LEU A 90 -6.12 5.63 10.00
N THR A 91 -5.20 6.52 9.62
CA THR A 91 -5.16 7.93 10.05
C THR A 91 -4.79 8.82 8.86
N ASP A 92 -4.71 10.13 9.08
CA ASP A 92 -4.24 11.10 8.07
C ASP A 92 -2.85 10.76 7.50
N ASN A 93 -2.03 10.00 8.23
CA ASN A 93 -0.63 9.71 7.91
C ASN A 93 -0.22 8.25 8.20
N SER A 94 -1.16 7.33 8.33
CA SER A 94 -0.85 5.91 8.47
C SER A 94 -1.84 5.00 7.74
N TYR A 95 -1.32 3.88 7.24
CA TYR A 95 -2.11 2.80 6.67
C TYR A 95 -1.54 1.46 7.12
N LYS A 96 -2.35 0.40 7.09
CA LYS A 96 -1.89 -0.97 7.31
C LYS A 96 -1.80 -1.74 6.01
N GLU A 97 -0.82 -2.62 5.94
CA GLU A 97 -0.78 -3.75 5.01
C GLU A 97 -1.08 -5.03 5.81
N SER A 98 -2.22 -5.67 5.54
CA SER A 98 -2.55 -6.99 6.07
C SER A 98 -1.96 -8.03 5.12
N ILE A 99 -0.77 -8.51 5.45
CA ILE A 99 0.06 -9.34 4.57
C ILE A 99 -0.45 -10.78 4.58
N GLU A 100 -0.80 -11.30 3.41
CA GLU A 100 -1.08 -12.73 3.23
C GLU A 100 0.23 -13.52 3.16
N LYS A 101 1.20 -13.04 2.37
CA LYS A 101 2.54 -13.63 2.25
C LYS A 101 3.56 -12.60 1.79
N ASN A 102 4.78 -12.66 2.30
CA ASN A 102 5.89 -11.79 1.92
C ASN A 102 7.23 -12.55 2.01
N ILE A 103 7.82 -12.90 0.87
CA ILE A 103 9.10 -13.62 0.81
C ILE A 103 10.32 -12.71 1.07
N HIS A 104 10.15 -11.38 1.00
CA HIS A 104 11.20 -10.43 1.38
C HIS A 104 11.27 -10.22 2.89
N LEU A 105 10.10 -10.18 3.56
CA LEU A 105 9.95 -10.00 5.01
C LEU A 105 9.02 -11.07 5.58
N PRO A 106 9.47 -12.34 5.67
CA PRO A 106 8.61 -13.48 6.02
C PRO A 106 8.07 -13.43 7.46
N MET A 107 8.65 -12.62 8.34
CA MET A 107 8.11 -12.40 9.68
C MET A 107 6.75 -11.68 9.68
N LEU A 108 6.36 -11.07 8.54
CA LEU A 108 5.10 -10.38 8.33
C LEU A 108 3.99 -11.29 7.76
N ASP A 109 4.28 -12.55 7.41
CA ASP A 109 3.26 -13.48 6.92
C ASP A 109 2.08 -13.56 7.91
N HIS A 110 0.86 -13.34 7.39
CA HIS A 110 -0.41 -13.34 8.13
C HIS A 110 -0.49 -12.29 9.24
N LYS A 111 0.21 -11.16 9.10
CA LYS A 111 0.21 -10.07 10.08
C LYS A 111 -0.11 -8.72 9.43
N ASP A 112 -0.61 -7.82 10.25
CA ASP A 112 -0.70 -6.41 9.92
C ASP A 112 0.68 -5.75 10.12
N ASN A 113 1.13 -5.02 9.10
CA ASN A 113 2.24 -4.09 9.19
C ASN A 113 1.67 -2.67 9.12
N ILE A 114 1.95 -1.83 10.12
CA ILE A 114 1.49 -0.42 10.14
C ILE A 114 2.61 0.44 9.58
N LEU A 115 2.28 1.21 8.54
CA LEU A 115 3.19 2.12 7.88
C LEU A 115 2.72 3.55 8.13
N GLU A 116 3.61 4.37 8.67
CA GLU A 116 3.45 5.82 8.63
C GLU A 116 3.92 6.33 7.27
N PHE A 117 3.17 7.26 6.68
CA PHE A 117 3.44 7.80 5.36
C PHE A 117 3.39 9.33 5.31
N GLU A 118 4.16 9.89 4.40
CA GLU A 118 4.07 11.29 3.96
C GLU A 118 4.13 11.30 2.43
N ILE A 119 3.17 11.95 1.76
CA ILE A 119 3.13 12.10 0.30
C ILE A 119 3.33 13.58 -0.02
N GLY A 120 4.42 13.89 -0.73
CA GLY A 120 4.72 15.23 -1.22
C GLY A 120 4.01 15.56 -2.54
N ASP A 121 3.88 16.85 -2.83
CA ASP A 121 3.28 17.37 -4.07
C ASP A 121 4.07 16.94 -5.33
N ASP A 122 5.33 16.55 -5.17
CA ASP A 122 6.20 16.02 -6.23
C ASP A 122 5.95 14.53 -6.56
N GLY A 123 4.97 13.93 -5.88
CA GLY A 123 4.58 12.53 -6.04
C GLY A 123 5.55 11.55 -5.37
N VAL A 124 6.40 12.02 -4.46
CA VAL A 124 7.26 11.16 -3.63
C VAL A 124 6.54 10.82 -2.33
N MET A 125 6.53 9.54 -1.98
CA MET A 125 5.98 9.00 -0.73
C MET A 125 7.11 8.44 0.13
N TYR A 126 7.21 8.91 1.36
CA TYR A 126 8.11 8.37 2.38
C TYR A 126 7.34 7.43 3.28
N LEU A 127 7.83 6.21 3.47
CA LEU A 127 7.24 5.23 4.38
C LEU A 127 8.22 4.91 5.51
N LYS A 128 7.68 4.69 6.71
CA LYS A 128 8.41 4.05 7.80
C LYS A 128 7.52 3.06 8.55
N TYR A 129 8.12 1.97 9.01
CA TYR A 129 7.45 0.95 9.81
C TYR A 129 8.45 0.25 10.72
N PHE A 130 7.95 -0.38 11.78
CA PHE A 130 8.77 -1.01 12.80
C PHE A 130 8.56 -2.52 12.86
N ILE A 131 9.66 -3.28 12.95
CA ILE A 131 9.60 -4.72 13.18
C ILE A 131 10.35 -5.06 14.46
N ALA A 132 9.62 -5.59 15.44
CA ALA A 132 10.16 -5.94 16.75
C ALA A 132 11.01 -7.21 16.73
N LYS A 133 10.58 -8.24 15.97
CA LYS A 133 11.20 -9.56 15.94
C LYS A 133 11.32 -10.11 14.53
N ASP A 134 12.38 -10.87 14.28
CA ASP A 134 12.55 -11.64 13.05
C ASP A 134 11.65 -12.89 13.02
N LEU A 135 11.76 -13.70 11.96
CA LEU A 135 10.98 -14.92 11.79
C LEU A 135 11.26 -15.97 12.89
N ASN A 136 12.47 -15.99 13.42
CA ASN A 136 12.91 -16.95 14.45
C ASN A 136 12.61 -16.46 15.87
N GLY A 137 12.00 -15.28 16.02
CA GLY A 137 11.68 -14.67 17.32
C GLY A 137 12.82 -13.90 17.97
N ASN A 138 13.96 -13.75 17.28
CA ASN A 138 15.06 -12.91 17.76
C ASN A 138 14.62 -11.45 17.73
N GLU A 139 15.13 -10.68 18.68
CA GLU A 139 14.87 -9.24 18.69
C GLU A 139 15.55 -8.56 17.51
N LEU A 140 14.77 -7.79 16.77
CA LEU A 140 15.20 -6.98 15.65
C LEU A 140 15.07 -5.49 15.99
N ASN A 141 13.96 -5.09 16.61
CA ASN A 141 13.67 -3.74 17.07
C ASN A 141 14.12 -2.63 16.09
N THR A 142 13.78 -2.78 14.81
CA THR A 142 14.30 -1.95 13.73
C THR A 142 13.21 -1.13 13.06
N TRP A 143 13.50 0.15 12.84
CA TRP A 143 12.74 1.01 11.95
C TRP A 143 13.26 0.85 10.52
N PHE A 144 12.33 0.56 9.61
CA PHE A 144 12.57 0.51 8.19
C PHE A 144 12.10 1.82 7.57
N HIS A 145 12.85 2.29 6.57
CA HIS A 145 12.55 3.51 5.83
C HIS A 145 12.57 3.20 4.35
N GLU A 146 11.53 3.61 3.65
CA GLU A 146 11.42 3.44 2.20
C GLU A 146 11.04 4.76 1.55
N THR A 147 11.49 4.98 0.33
CA THR A 147 11.08 6.12 -0.50
C THR A 147 10.52 5.58 -1.80
N TRP A 148 9.29 5.97 -2.11
CA TRP A 148 8.55 5.54 -3.27
C TRP A 148 8.19 6.73 -4.13
N LYS A 149 8.12 6.57 -5.45
CA LYS A 149 7.67 7.62 -6.36
C LYS A 149 6.48 7.13 -7.16
N ARG A 150 5.44 7.97 -7.27
CA ARG A 150 4.26 7.66 -8.07
C ARG A 150 4.65 7.52 -9.54
N VAL A 151 4.27 6.41 -10.15
CA VAL A 151 4.42 6.19 -11.59
C VAL A 151 3.30 6.93 -12.32
N GLY A 152 3.66 7.70 -13.34
CA GLY A 152 2.73 8.50 -14.13
C GLY A 152 2.87 8.26 -15.63
N MET A 153 1.87 8.70 -16.39
CA MET A 153 1.91 8.69 -17.84
C MET A 153 2.67 9.93 -18.35
N PRO A 154 3.74 9.78 -19.16
CA PRO A 154 4.42 10.92 -19.75
C PRO A 154 3.58 11.55 -20.87
N ALA A 155 3.83 12.83 -21.18
CA ALA A 155 3.14 13.56 -22.25
C ALA A 155 3.46 13.04 -23.67
N LYS A 156 4.59 12.34 -23.84
CA LYS A 156 5.04 11.75 -25.10
C LYS A 156 5.58 10.36 -24.85
N PHE A 157 5.32 9.47 -25.81
CA PHE A 157 5.94 8.15 -25.85
C PHE A 157 7.40 8.29 -26.34
N PRO A 158 8.40 7.77 -25.61
CA PRO A 158 9.80 7.83 -26.07
C PRO A 158 10.01 7.02 -27.35
N GLU A 159 10.68 7.62 -28.35
CA GLU A 159 10.88 7.01 -29.67
C GLU A 159 11.76 5.73 -29.62
N ASP A 160 12.62 5.64 -28.62
CA ASP A 160 13.60 4.57 -28.40
C ASP A 160 13.24 3.64 -27.24
N LEU A 161 11.97 3.66 -26.78
CA LEU A 161 11.53 2.79 -25.69
C LEU A 161 11.57 1.30 -26.09
N VAL A 162 12.28 0.51 -25.29
CA VAL A 162 12.26 -0.96 -25.38
C VAL A 162 11.13 -1.51 -24.49
N ARG A 163 10.19 -2.24 -25.08
CA ARG A 163 9.02 -2.84 -24.40
C ARG A 163 9.21 -4.32 -24.09
#